data_AF-A0A3L7PS64-F1
#
_entry.id   AF-A0A3L7PS64-F1
#
_cell.length_a   1.000
_cell.length_b   1.000
_cell.length_c   1.000
_cell.angle_alpha   90.00
_cell.angle_beta   90.00
_cell.angle_gamma   90.00
#
_symmetry.space_group_name_H-M   'P 1'
#
loop_
_entity.id
_entity.type
_entity.pdbx_description
1 polymer ?
#
loop_
_entity_poly.entity_id
_entity_poly.type
_entity_poly.pdbx_seq_one_letter_code
_entity_poly.pdbx_strand_id
1 'polypeptide(L)'
;MSDSDAATDAAAVDLSQLQHELLRTRIDRARRMTEEQRLAEAFALTDGTFVRMHEGAMAEMAATDPALGWQQVRRRLERLRRARGVIPPANVPSAAR
;
A
#
# COMPACT_ATOMS: atom_id res chain seq x y z
N MET A 1 -17.49 29.99 25.05
CA MET A 1 -17.66 28.56 24.75
C MET A 1 -18.45 28.54 23.48
N SER A 2 -17.73 28.36 22.39
CA SER A 2 -17.55 29.40 21.37
C SER A 2 -17.94 28.85 20.01
N ASP A 3 -18.54 29.67 19.13
CA ASP A 3 -18.97 29.31 17.77
C ASP A 3 -17.92 28.57 16.92
N SER A 4 -16.64 28.68 17.29
CA SER A 4 -15.53 27.93 16.71
C SER A 4 -15.62 26.41 16.89
N ASP A 5 -16.19 25.93 18.00
CA ASP A 5 -16.34 24.49 18.27
C ASP A 5 -17.46 23.89 17.39
N ALA A 6 -18.56 24.62 17.22
CA ALA A 6 -19.68 24.22 16.38
C ALA A 6 -19.32 24.16 14.88
N ALA A 7 -18.48 25.09 14.40
CA ALA A 7 -17.99 25.08 13.02
C ALA A 7 -17.03 23.90 12.74
N THR A 8 -16.22 23.53 13.74
CA THR A 8 -15.29 22.39 13.63
C THR A 8 -16.03 21.06 13.63
N ASP A 9 -17.05 20.92 14.49
CA ASP A 9 -17.89 19.72 14.52
C ASP A 9 -18.71 19.56 13.22
N ALA A 10 -19.25 20.65 12.67
CA ALA A 10 -19.96 20.61 11.38
C ALA A 10 -19.03 20.17 10.24
N ALA A 11 -17.80 20.68 10.19
CA ALA A 11 -16.80 20.28 9.20
C ALA A 11 -16.35 18.81 9.36
N ALA A 12 -16.24 18.32 10.60
CA ALA A 12 -15.92 16.93 10.87
C ALA A 12 -17.04 15.98 10.42
N VAL A 13 -18.31 16.37 10.62
CA VAL A 13 -19.48 15.62 10.13
C VAL A 13 -19.50 15.57 8.60
N ASP A 14 -19.24 16.69 7.92
CA ASP A 14 -19.19 16.77 6.45
C ASP A 14 -18.07 15.89 5.86
N LEU A 15 -16.86 15.96 6.43
CA LEU A 15 -15.75 15.10 6.02
C LEU A 15 -16.07 13.61 6.20
N SER A 16 -16.68 13.25 7.33
CA SER A 16 -17.09 11.87 7.61
C SER A 16 -18.14 11.37 6.60
N GLN A 17 -19.10 12.22 6.22
CA GLN A 17 -20.11 11.88 5.21
C GLN A 17 -19.47 11.64 3.84
N LEU A 18 -18.56 12.52 3.43
CA LEU A 18 -17.82 12.37 2.17
C LEU A 18 -16.97 11.09 2.16
N GLN A 19 -16.31 10.75 3.27
CA GLN A 19 -15.56 9.50 3.40
C GLN A 19 -16.47 8.27 3.29
N HIS A 20 -17.65 8.30 3.91
CA HIS A 20 -18.64 7.22 3.81
C HIS A 20 -19.16 7.06 2.38
N GLU A 21 -19.46 8.15 1.69
CA GLU A 21 -19.93 8.11 0.30
C GLU A 21 -18.87 7.54 -0.64
N LEU A 22 -17.61 7.98 -0.49
CA LEU A 22 -16.49 7.43 -1.25
C LEU A 22 -16.28 5.95 -0.97
N LEU A 23 -16.37 5.52 0.29
CA LEU A 23 -16.24 4.12 0.67
C LEU A 23 -17.36 3.28 0.03
N ARG A 24 -18.60 3.75 0.11
CA ARG A 24 -19.76 3.07 -0.49
C ARG A 24 -19.60 2.93 -2.00
N THR A 25 -19.16 3.99 -2.67
CA THR A 25 -18.90 3.99 -4.12
C THR A 25 -17.83 2.97 -4.49
N ARG A 26 -16.74 2.89 -3.71
CA ARG A 26 -15.67 1.89 -3.92
C ARG A 26 -16.18 0.46 -3.74
N ILE A 27 -16.99 0.20 -2.71
CA ILE A 27 -17.59 -1.11 -2.45
C ILE A 27 -18.52 -1.51 -3.61
N ASP A 28 -19.39 -0.61 -4.04
CA ASP A 28 -20.33 -0.88 -5.12
C ASP A 28 -19.62 -1.12 -6.46
N ARG A 29 -18.53 -0.38 -6.72
CA ARG A 29 -17.64 -0.65 -7.86
C ARG A 29 -17.03 -2.04 -7.77
N ALA A 30 -16.43 -2.39 -6.63
CA ALA A 30 -15.79 -3.69 -6.43
C ALA A 30 -16.77 -4.87 -6.60
N ARG A 31 -18.03 -4.71 -6.17
CA ARG A 31 -19.10 -5.70 -6.34
C ARG A 31 -19.49 -5.94 -7.80
N ARG A 32 -19.35 -4.94 -8.66
CA ARG A 32 -19.70 -5.03 -10.09
C ARG A 32 -18.54 -5.52 -10.97
N MET A 33 -17.36 -5.74 -10.39
CA MET A 33 -16.20 -6.18 -11.15
C MET A 33 -16.26 -7.67 -11.47
N THR A 34 -15.89 -7.97 -12.72
CA THR A 34 -15.55 -9.32 -13.16
C THR A 34 -14.31 -9.84 -12.43
N GLU A 35 -14.02 -11.14 -12.56
CA GLU A 35 -12.83 -11.74 -11.96
C GLU A 35 -11.54 -11.20 -12.58
N GLU A 36 -11.53 -11.01 -13.90
CA GLU A 36 -10.41 -10.45 -14.65
C GLU A 36 -10.12 -9.01 -14.21
N GLN A 37 -11.16 -8.20 -14.02
CA GLN A 37 -11.01 -6.83 -13.51
C GLN A 37 -10.46 -6.81 -12.09
N ARG A 38 -10.92 -7.72 -11.23
CA ARG A 38 -10.40 -7.85 -9.85
C ARG A 38 -8.93 -8.26 -9.85
N LEU A 39 -8.55 -9.19 -10.72
CA LEU A 39 -7.16 -9.61 -10.86
C LEU A 39 -6.27 -8.46 -11.35
N ALA A 40 -6.71 -7.73 -12.37
CA ALA A 40 -5.98 -6.57 -12.88
C ALA A 40 -5.81 -5.49 -11.81
N GLU A 41 -6.85 -5.21 -11.02
CA GLU A 41 -6.76 -4.24 -9.92
C GLU A 41 -5.82 -4.72 -8.80
N ALA A 42 -5.84 -6.02 -8.48
CA ALA A 42 -4.91 -6.60 -7.52
C ALA A 42 -3.44 -6.42 -7.95
N PHE A 43 -3.14 -6.62 -9.24
CA PHE A 43 -1.80 -6.34 -9.77
C PHE A 43 -1.47 -4.86 -9.69
N ALA A 44 -2.36 -3.97 -10.14
CA ALA A 44 -2.11 -2.52 -10.08
C ALA A 44 -1.87 -2.01 -8.65
N LEU A 45 -2.64 -2.50 -7.66
CA LEU A 45 -2.46 -2.17 -6.25
C LEU A 45 -1.13 -2.68 -5.71
N THR A 46 -0.73 -3.89 -6.12
CA THR A 46 0.52 -4.53 -5.72
C THR A 46 1.71 -3.78 -6.30
N ASP A 47 1.67 -3.45 -7.59
CA ASP A 47 2.72 -2.69 -8.28
C ASP A 47 2.91 -1.32 -7.64
N GLY A 48 1.82 -0.57 -7.43
CA GLY A 48 1.88 0.73 -6.76
C GLY A 48 2.43 0.65 -5.34
N THR A 49 2.18 -0.46 -4.63
CA THR A 49 2.76 -0.69 -3.30
C THR A 49 4.26 -0.94 -3.39
N PHE A 50 4.72 -1.78 -4.33
CA PHE A 50 6.15 -2.02 -4.53
C PHE A 50 6.90 -0.76 -4.96
N VAL A 51 6.29 0.08 -5.80
CA VAL A 51 6.86 1.39 -6.20
C VAL A 51 7.07 2.28 -4.98
N ARG A 52 6.04 2.48 -4.14
CA ARG A 52 6.19 3.28 -2.91
C ARG A 52 7.24 2.73 -1.94
N MET A 53 7.35 1.41 -1.84
CA MET A 53 8.39 0.78 -1.03
C MET A 53 9.79 1.08 -1.58
N HIS A 54 9.94 1.07 -2.92
CA HIS A 54 11.18 1.41 -3.58
C HIS A 54 11.54 2.88 -3.38
N GLU A 55 10.60 3.80 -3.63
CA GLU A 55 10.78 5.24 -3.42
C GLU A 55 11.20 5.55 -1.97
N GLY A 56 10.52 4.94 -0.99
CA GLY A 56 10.88 5.09 0.41
C GLY A 56 12.27 4.54 0.74
N ALA A 57 12.66 3.41 0.14
CA ALA A 57 14.00 2.87 0.31
C ALA A 57 15.08 3.78 -0.31
N MET A 58 14.83 4.31 -1.51
CA MET A 58 15.75 5.22 -2.20
C MET A 58 15.95 6.51 -1.40
N ALA A 59 14.85 7.10 -0.90
CA ALA A 59 14.88 8.31 -0.08
C ALA A 59 15.65 8.12 1.23
N GLU A 60 15.40 7.03 1.95
CA GLU A 60 16.06 6.73 3.23
C GLU A 60 17.57 6.51 3.08
N MET A 61 18.00 5.94 1.96
CA MET A 61 19.42 5.69 1.67
C MET A 61 20.10 6.88 0.98
N ALA A 62 19.35 7.93 0.62
CA ALA A 62 19.80 8.99 -0.29
C ALA A 62 20.47 8.42 -1.56
N ALA A 63 19.94 7.31 -2.08
CA ALA A 63 20.50 6.62 -3.23
C ALA A 63 19.91 7.18 -4.53
N THR A 64 20.68 7.08 -5.61
CA THR A 64 20.22 7.39 -6.98
C THR A 64 20.14 6.15 -7.87
N ASP A 65 20.81 5.05 -7.50
CA ASP A 65 20.76 3.78 -8.21
C ASP A 65 19.49 2.98 -7.86
N PRO A 66 18.56 2.77 -8.81
CA PRO A 66 17.33 2.02 -8.58
C PRO A 66 17.58 0.57 -8.15
N ALA A 67 18.68 -0.05 -8.58
CA ALA A 67 18.99 -1.44 -8.23
C ALA A 67 19.24 -1.60 -6.72
N LEU A 68 19.91 -0.63 -6.09
CA LEU A 68 20.10 -0.58 -4.64
C LEU A 68 18.77 -0.44 -3.90
N GLY A 69 17.86 0.39 -4.39
CA GLY A 69 16.50 0.53 -3.83
C GLY A 69 15.77 -0.81 -3.79
N TRP A 70 15.76 -1.55 -4.89
CA TRP A 70 15.10 -2.86 -4.96
C TRP A 70 15.81 -3.91 -4.09
N GLN A 71 17.13 -3.87 -3.99
CA GLN A 71 17.88 -4.75 -3.07
C GLN A 71 17.45 -4.51 -1.62
N GLN A 72 17.29 -3.25 -1.22
CA GLN A 72 16.87 -2.89 0.12
C GLN A 72 15.41 -3.30 0.40
N VAL A 73 14.50 -3.13 -0.56
CA VAL A 73 13.12 -3.63 -0.46
C VAL A 73 13.11 -5.14 -0.22
N ARG A 74 13.89 -5.92 -0.99
CA ARG A 74 14.02 -7.38 -0.79
C ARG A 74 14.53 -7.73 0.60
N ARG A 75 15.56 -7.02 1.10
CA ARG A 75 16.09 -7.22 2.47
C ARG A 75 15.00 -6.97 3.53
N ARG A 76 14.18 -5.93 3.38
CA ARG A 76 13.09 -5.62 4.31
C ARG A 76 12.01 -6.70 4.34
N LEU A 77 11.58 -7.16 3.16
CA LEU A 77 10.59 -8.23 3.04
C LEU A 77 11.09 -9.54 3.64
N GLU A 78 12.37 -9.86 3.44
CA GLU A 78 12.99 -11.05 4.01
C GLU A 78 13.03 -10.98 5.55
N ARG A 79 13.32 -9.82 6.13
CA ARG A 79 13.22 -9.62 7.59
C ARG A 79 11.80 -9.84 8.11
N LEU A 80 10.79 -9.30 7.42
CA LEU A 80 9.38 -9.48 7.80
C LEU A 80 8.94 -10.94 7.69
N ARG A 81 9.38 -11.65 6.64
CA ARG A 81 9.13 -13.07 6.44
C ARG A 81 9.68 -13.90 7.60
N ARG A 82 10.93 -13.66 7.99
CA ARG A 82 11.56 -14.32 9.15
C ARG A 82 10.81 -14.03 10.45
N ALA A 83 10.45 -12.78 10.70
CA ALA A 83 9.69 -12.38 11.89
C ALA A 83 8.31 -13.05 11.96
N ARG A 84 7.68 -13.32 10.80
CA ARG A 84 6.41 -14.06 10.71
C ARG A 84 6.55 -15.58 10.78
N GLY A 85 7.77 -16.12 10.86
CA GLY A 85 8.01 -17.56 10.82
C GLY A 85 7.65 -18.23 9.49
N VAL A 86 7.50 -17.46 8.41
CA VAL A 86 7.17 -18.00 7.09
C VAL A 86 8.43 -18.55 6.45
N ILE A 87 8.55 -19.88 6.35
CA ILE A 87 9.66 -20.54 5.66
C ILE A 87 9.45 -20.40 4.15
N PRO A 88 10.43 -19.92 3.36
CA PRO A 88 10.29 -19.86 1.91
C PRO A 88 10.10 -21.27 1.33
N PRO A 89 9.31 -21.44 0.25
CA PRO A 89 9.22 -22.72 -0.43
C PRO A 89 10.61 -23.13 -0.92
N ALA A 90 10.94 -24.42 -0.84
CA ALA A 90 12.27 -24.99 -1.03
C ALA A 90 12.92 -24.74 -2.41
N ASN A 91 12.23 -24.03 -3.32
CA ASN A 91 12.51 -24.00 -4.75
C ASN A 91 12.79 -22.59 -5.28
N VAL A 92 12.96 -21.57 -4.42
CA VAL A 92 13.36 -20.24 -4.90
C VAL A 92 14.88 -20.23 -5.04
N PRO A 93 15.44 -20.29 -6.26
CA PRO A 93 16.88 -20.16 -6.43
C PRO A 93 17.31 -18.84 -5.82
N SER A 94 18.28 -18.92 -4.89
CA SER A 94 18.93 -17.74 -4.33
C SER A 94 19.52 -16.97 -5.50
N ALA A 95 18.89 -15.87 -5.90
CA ALA A 95 19.48 -14.89 -6.81
C ALA A 95 20.60 -14.16 -6.05
N ALA A 96 21.67 -14.91 -5.77
CA ALA A 96 22.94 -14.44 -5.31
C ALA A 96 23.88 -14.46 -6.51
N ARG A 97 24.15 -13.27 -7.05
CA ARG A 97 25.48 -12.76 -7.38
C ARG A 97 25.35 -11.26 -7.63
#